data_AF-A0A840H006-F1
#
_entry.id   AF-A0A840H006-F1
#
_cell.length_a   1.000
_cell.length_b   1.000
_cell.length_c   1.000
_cell.angle_alpha   90.00
_cell.angle_beta   90.00
_cell.angle_gamma   90.00
#
_symmetry.space_group_name_H-M   'P 1'
#
loop_
_entity.id
_entity.type
_entity.pdbx_description
1 polymer ?
#
loop_
_entity_poly.entity_id
_entity_poly.type
_entity_poly.pdbx_seq_one_letter_code
_entity_poly.pdbx_strand_id
1 'polypeptide(L)'
;MASPENLTADLSRINDFFVIARNTAFTFKGKALDVKQVGRELNVRYVLEGSVQRANKLLRVSVQLIDAQTGSHLWADRFDKPVADLFEMQHEIVSRLANTLNVQLVAVEARRAERMQHPDTIDLNFLGRACLNKGTTRENLDRARGFFQRVLELHPYDVGALVGMATVDASLAASFMTDDGAARLAAAEAASIKAVSLMPSHAVAHICLGFVQMITDRRTKLLANTSRHWRSIGTWPTLTV
;
A
#
# COMPACT_ATOMS: atom_id res chain seq x y z
N MET A 1 22.62 21.50 4.92
CA MET A 1 22.61 20.19 5.62
C MET A 1 21.26 19.55 5.34
N ALA A 2 21.23 18.40 4.66
CA ALA A 2 19.99 17.66 4.43
C ALA A 2 19.57 16.96 5.74
N SER A 3 18.31 17.09 6.19
CA SER A 3 17.83 16.37 7.38
C SER A 3 17.03 15.11 6.98
N PRO A 4 17.50 13.90 7.33
CA PRO A 4 16.82 12.60 7.18
C PRO A 4 15.49 12.42 7.92
N GLU A 5 14.92 13.48 8.50
CA GLU A 5 13.71 13.41 9.35
C GLU A 5 12.47 12.92 8.59
N ASN A 6 12.38 13.26 7.30
CA ASN A 6 11.21 12.91 6.49
C ASN A 6 11.08 11.40 6.24
N LEU A 7 12.18 10.66 6.06
CA LEU A 7 12.10 9.23 5.74
C LEU A 7 11.61 8.40 6.92
N THR A 8 12.10 8.67 8.14
CA THR A 8 11.59 7.97 9.33
C THR A 8 10.10 8.25 9.55
N ALA A 9 9.67 9.50 9.36
CA ALA A 9 8.27 9.89 9.51
C ALA A 9 7.35 9.30 8.43
N ASP A 10 7.81 9.21 7.17
CA ASP A 10 7.02 8.61 6.09
C ASP A 10 6.97 7.08 6.21
N LEU A 11 8.09 6.45 6.62
CA LEU A 11 8.12 5.00 6.87
C LEU A 11 7.30 4.61 8.10
N SER A 12 7.21 5.45 9.13
CA SER A 12 6.39 5.17 10.32
C SER A 12 4.89 5.19 10.02
N ARG A 13 4.46 5.65 8.84
CA ARG A 13 3.06 5.58 8.40
C ARG A 13 2.70 4.23 7.78
N ILE A 14 3.66 3.32 7.61
CA ILE A 14 3.36 1.96 7.14
C ILE A 14 2.79 1.17 8.33
N ASN A 15 1.47 0.97 8.32
CA ASN A 15 0.69 0.51 9.48
C ASN A 15 1.09 -0.87 10.06
N ASP A 16 1.88 -1.67 9.34
CA ASP A 16 2.30 -3.02 9.74
C ASP A 16 3.76 -3.11 10.20
N PHE A 17 4.49 -2.00 10.17
CA PHE A 17 5.91 -1.96 10.53
C PHE A 17 6.17 -0.82 11.52
N PHE A 18 6.80 -1.15 12.65
CA PHE A 18 7.39 -0.12 13.50
C PHE A 18 8.78 0.24 12.98
N VAL A 19 9.13 1.51 13.09
CA VAL A 19 10.44 2.03 12.66
C VAL A 19 11.20 2.52 13.88
N ILE A 20 12.42 2.03 14.08
CA ILE A 20 13.28 2.50 15.17
C ILE A 20 13.64 3.97 14.96
N ALA A 21 13.64 4.73 16.05
CA ALA A 21 13.98 6.14 16.04
C ALA A 21 15.36 6.39 15.41
N ARG A 22 15.43 7.43 14.58
CA ARG A 22 16.64 7.83 13.86
C ARG A 22 17.85 7.97 14.79
N ASN A 23 17.72 8.61 15.94
CA ASN A 23 18.85 8.85 16.84
C ASN A 23 19.50 7.54 17.32
N THR A 24 18.69 6.51 17.56
CA THR A 24 19.17 5.16 17.89
C THR A 24 19.92 4.55 16.72
N ALA A 25 19.37 4.64 15.50
CA ALA A 25 20.03 4.17 14.28
C ALA A 25 21.36 4.92 14.00
N PHE A 26 21.45 6.20 14.36
CA PHE A 26 22.66 7.01 14.15
C PHE A 26 23.85 6.58 15.03
N THR A 27 23.62 5.85 16.11
CA THR A 27 24.71 5.30 16.95
C THR A 27 25.57 4.26 16.22
N PHE A 28 25.05 3.73 15.12
CA PHE A 28 25.69 2.76 14.23
C PHE A 28 26.43 3.42 13.04
N LYS A 29 26.25 4.73 12.83
CA LYS A 29 26.86 5.45 11.70
C LYS A 29 28.39 5.44 11.78
N GLY A 30 29.05 5.09 10.67
CA GLY A 30 30.51 5.12 10.54
C GLY A 30 31.23 3.93 11.19
N LYS A 31 30.49 2.94 11.69
CA LYS A 31 31.03 1.66 12.18
C LYS A 31 30.96 0.62 11.07
N ALA A 32 31.86 -0.36 11.09
CA ALA A 32 31.65 -1.59 10.33
C ALA A 32 30.48 -2.34 10.98
N LEU A 33 29.33 -2.40 10.30
CA LEU A 33 28.10 -2.96 10.85
C LEU A 33 27.96 -4.43 10.49
N ASP A 34 27.90 -5.29 11.51
CA ASP A 34 27.25 -6.58 11.36
C ASP A 34 25.74 -6.37 11.48
N VAL A 35 25.04 -6.40 10.34
CA VAL A 35 23.58 -6.22 10.27
C VAL A 35 22.85 -7.23 11.18
N LYS A 36 23.43 -8.42 11.39
CA LYS A 36 22.86 -9.41 12.31
C LYS A 36 22.95 -8.98 13.76
N GLN A 37 24.05 -8.32 14.14
CA GLN A 37 24.19 -7.74 15.46
C GLN A 37 23.19 -6.60 15.66
N VAL A 38 23.04 -5.69 14.68
CA VAL A 38 22.05 -4.61 14.74
C VAL A 38 20.64 -5.16 14.92
N GLY A 39 20.28 -6.21 14.17
CA GLY A 39 19.00 -6.90 14.30
C GLY A 39 18.73 -7.42 15.71
N ARG A 40 19.74 -8.05 16.34
CA ARG A 40 19.64 -8.56 17.71
C ARG A 40 19.55 -7.44 18.74
N GLU A 41 20.39 -6.41 18.63
CA GLU A 41 20.46 -5.30 19.60
C GLU A 41 19.19 -4.44 19.59
N LEU A 42 18.63 -4.20 18.41
CA LEU A 42 17.44 -3.35 18.25
C LEU A 42 16.13 -4.15 18.18
N ASN A 43 16.21 -5.49 18.23
CA ASN A 43 15.09 -6.40 18.03
C ASN A 43 14.29 -6.09 16.74
N VAL A 44 15.00 -5.87 15.63
CA VAL A 44 14.41 -5.58 14.33
C VAL A 44 14.65 -6.72 13.36
N ARG A 45 13.65 -7.01 12.52
CA ARG A 45 13.74 -8.03 11.48
C ARG A 45 14.43 -7.54 10.21
N TYR A 46 14.27 -6.25 9.91
CA TYR A 46 14.77 -5.65 8.69
C TYR A 46 15.61 -4.41 9.02
N VAL A 47 16.69 -4.24 8.27
CA VAL A 47 17.51 -3.03 8.30
C VAL A 47 17.44 -2.36 6.94
N LEU A 48 17.11 -1.07 6.94
CA LEU A 48 17.19 -0.22 5.76
C LEU A 48 18.47 0.61 5.84
N GLU A 49 19.41 0.32 4.96
CA GLU A 49 20.65 1.08 4.84
C GLU A 49 20.58 2.01 3.64
N GLY A 50 21.18 3.19 3.75
CA GLY A 50 21.25 4.13 2.65
C GLY A 50 22.50 4.99 2.69
N SER A 51 22.96 5.38 1.51
CA SER A 51 24.08 6.32 1.37
C SER A 51 23.72 7.42 0.38
N VAL A 52 24.28 8.60 0.62
CA VAL A 52 24.15 9.75 -0.26
C VAL A 52 25.56 10.20 -0.62
N GLN A 53 25.88 10.15 -1.91
CA GLN A 53 27.16 10.58 -2.46
C GLN A 53 26.91 11.76 -3.40
N ARG A 54 27.77 12.77 -3.32
CA ARG A 54 27.75 13.90 -4.24
C ARG A 54 28.94 13.82 -5.17
N ALA A 55 28.69 13.79 -6.48
CA ALA A 55 29.70 13.83 -7.52
C ALA A 55 29.39 14.97 -8.49
N ASN A 56 30.18 16.04 -8.47
CA ASN A 56 29.97 17.26 -9.25
C ASN A 56 28.54 17.84 -9.07
N LYS A 57 27.74 17.81 -10.14
CA LYS A 57 26.37 18.28 -10.20
C LYS A 57 25.33 17.17 -10.00
N LEU A 58 25.75 15.95 -9.65
CA LEU A 58 24.88 14.80 -9.41
C LEU A 58 24.94 14.38 -7.94
N LEU A 59 23.76 14.11 -7.38
CA LEU A 59 23.54 13.43 -6.13
C LEU A 59 23.15 11.99 -6.44
N ARG A 60 23.88 11.03 -5.88
CA ARG A 60 23.58 9.61 -5.94
C ARG A 60 23.07 9.17 -4.58
N VAL A 61 21.86 8.63 -4.55
CA VAL A 61 21.25 8.02 -3.37
C VAL A 61 21.16 6.52 -3.62
N SER A 62 21.77 5.72 -2.77
CA SER A 62 21.63 4.25 -2.80
C SER A 62 20.90 3.81 -1.54
N VAL A 63 19.95 2.88 -1.68
CA VAL A 63 19.18 2.32 -0.56
C VAL A 63 19.12 0.81 -0.68
N GLN A 64 19.20 0.10 0.43
CA GLN A 64 19.15 -1.36 0.49
C GLN A 64 18.33 -1.82 1.68
N LEU A 65 17.48 -2.82 1.47
CA LEU A 65 16.73 -3.52 2.50
C LEU A 65 17.41 -4.87 2.76
N ILE A 66 17.72 -5.14 4.02
CA ILE A 66 18.48 -6.31 4.44
C ILE A 66 17.67 -7.06 5.51
N ASP A 67 17.62 -8.39 5.39
CA ASP A 67 17.11 -9.28 6.42
C ASP A 67 18.14 -9.36 7.57
N ALA A 68 17.77 -8.90 8.76
CA ALA A 68 18.69 -8.83 9.89
C ALA A 68 18.94 -10.19 10.55
N GLN A 69 18.15 -11.23 10.25
CA GLN A 69 18.41 -12.58 10.75
C GLN A 69 19.46 -13.30 9.88
N THR A 70 19.30 -13.20 8.56
CA THR A 70 20.13 -13.94 7.59
C THR A 70 21.30 -13.13 7.06
N GLY A 71 21.22 -11.79 7.10
CA GLY A 71 22.15 -10.87 6.44
C GLY A 71 21.92 -10.75 4.93
N SER A 72 20.83 -11.31 4.41
CA SER A 72 20.55 -11.33 2.97
C SER A 72 20.03 -9.98 2.49
N HIS A 73 20.54 -9.48 1.36
CA HIS A 73 19.95 -8.35 0.66
C HIS A 73 18.62 -8.77 0.05
N LEU A 74 17.54 -8.13 0.49
CA LEU A 74 16.18 -8.38 0.01
C LEU A 74 15.82 -7.49 -1.18
N TRP A 75 16.32 -6.26 -1.18
CA TRP A 75 16.10 -5.27 -2.23
C TRP A 75 17.19 -4.19 -2.18
N ALA A 76 17.50 -3.60 -3.33
CA ALA A 76 18.40 -2.47 -3.46
C ALA A 76 17.94 -1.57 -4.61
N ASP A 77 18.13 -0.26 -4.47
CA ASP A 77 17.81 0.72 -5.51
C ASP A 77 18.74 1.93 -5.45
N ARG A 78 18.83 2.66 -6.56
CA ARG A 78 19.73 3.78 -6.75
C ARG A 78 19.10 4.89 -7.58
N PHE A 79 19.19 6.11 -7.05
CA PHE A 79 18.66 7.32 -7.67
C PHE A 79 19.80 8.30 -7.94
N ASP A 80 19.93 8.72 -9.20
CA ASP A 80 20.88 9.76 -9.59
C ASP A 80 20.09 11.02 -9.98
N LYS A 81 20.38 12.16 -9.34
CA LYS A 81 19.64 13.42 -9.56
C LYS A 81 20.53 14.65 -9.56
N PRO A 82 20.23 15.68 -10.38
CA PRO A 82 20.96 16.94 -10.33
C PRO A 82 20.88 17.60 -8.95
N VAL A 83 21.98 18.19 -8.49
CA VAL A 83 22.05 18.91 -7.21
C VAL A 83 21.16 20.17 -7.20
N ALA A 84 20.84 20.72 -8.38
CA ALA A 84 19.95 21.88 -8.51
C ALA A 84 18.50 21.58 -8.07
N ASP A 85 18.07 20.32 -8.16
CA ASP A 85 16.68 19.91 -7.90
C ASP A 85 16.49 19.44 -6.43
N LEU A 86 17.49 19.63 -5.56
CA LEU A 86 17.58 18.98 -4.26
C LEU A 86 16.40 19.27 -3.32
N PHE A 87 15.90 20.51 -3.33
CA PHE A 87 14.87 20.97 -2.41
C PHE A 87 13.47 20.56 -2.85
N GLU A 88 13.16 20.61 -4.15
CA GLU A 88 11.88 20.13 -4.68
C GLU A 88 11.77 18.60 -4.67
N MET A 89 12.89 17.89 -4.82
CA MET A 89 12.90 16.42 -4.89
C MET A 89 12.88 15.70 -3.55
N GLN A 90 13.13 16.38 -2.42
CA GLN A 90 13.38 15.68 -1.16
C GLN A 90 12.14 14.91 -0.67
N HIS A 91 10.94 15.49 -0.81
CA HIS A 91 9.69 14.79 -0.50
C HIS A 91 9.35 13.71 -1.53
N GLU A 92 9.65 13.94 -2.81
CA GLU A 92 9.36 12.98 -3.87
C GLU A 92 10.20 11.71 -3.73
N ILE A 93 11.52 11.85 -3.51
CA ILE A 93 12.42 10.71 -3.33
C ILE A 93 12.03 9.90 -2.10
N VAL A 94 11.75 10.57 -0.98
CA VAL A 94 11.35 9.90 0.26
C VAL A 94 10.02 9.18 0.08
N SER A 95 9.01 9.82 -0.51
CA SER A 95 7.71 9.20 -0.76
C SER A 95 7.81 7.99 -1.70
N ARG A 96 8.61 8.12 -2.77
CA ARG A 96 8.87 7.00 -3.70
C ARG A 96 9.58 5.85 -3.00
N LEU A 97 10.61 6.14 -2.20
CA LEU A 97 11.32 5.14 -1.41
C LEU A 97 10.38 4.42 -0.44
N ALA A 98 9.55 5.16 0.30
CA ALA A 98 8.60 4.58 1.25
C ALA A 98 7.57 3.67 0.55
N ASN A 99 7.03 4.11 -0.59
CA ASN A 99 6.10 3.31 -1.39
C ASN A 99 6.75 2.04 -1.94
N THR A 100 7.93 2.16 -2.56
CA THR A 100 8.66 1.00 -3.06
C THR A 100 9.01 0.04 -1.93
N LEU A 101 9.48 0.56 -0.80
CA LEU A 101 9.83 -0.26 0.36
C LEU A 101 8.62 -1.03 0.90
N ASN A 102 7.46 -0.38 1.01
CA ASN A 102 6.22 -1.03 1.42
C ASN A 102 5.86 -2.21 0.49
N VAL A 103 5.96 -2.03 -0.83
CA VAL A 103 5.72 -3.10 -1.81
C VAL A 103 6.71 -4.25 -1.62
N GLN A 104 7.99 -3.95 -1.43
CA GLN A 104 9.02 -4.99 -1.24
C GLN A 104 8.83 -5.75 0.08
N LEU A 105 8.53 -5.05 1.17
CA LEU A 105 8.25 -5.68 2.47
C LEU A 105 7.03 -6.60 2.40
N VAL A 106 5.95 -6.16 1.76
CA VAL A 106 4.78 -7.01 1.51
C VAL A 106 5.15 -8.25 0.72
N ALA A 107 5.96 -8.11 -0.33
CA ALA A 107 6.39 -9.24 -1.16
C ALA A 107 7.25 -10.24 -0.35
N VAL A 108 8.13 -9.75 0.52
CA VAL A 108 8.97 -10.60 1.39
C VAL A 108 8.11 -11.36 2.40
N GLU A 109 7.21 -10.68 3.11
CA GLU A 109 6.35 -11.34 4.10
C GLU A 109 5.37 -12.31 3.44
N ALA A 110 4.80 -11.95 2.28
CA ALA A 110 3.92 -12.86 1.54
C ALA A 110 4.66 -14.15 1.12
N ARG A 111 5.90 -14.06 0.61
CA ARG A 111 6.70 -15.25 0.27
C ARG A 111 7.01 -16.13 1.48
N ARG A 112 7.15 -15.54 2.67
CA ARG A 112 7.28 -16.29 3.93
C ARG A 112 5.97 -16.99 4.27
N ALA A 113 4.86 -16.25 4.24
CA ALA A 113 3.51 -16.75 4.50
C ALA A 113 3.10 -17.89 3.55
N GLU A 114 3.46 -17.81 2.27
CA GLU A 114 3.21 -18.87 1.26
C GLU A 114 3.82 -20.22 1.62
N ARG A 115 4.87 -20.24 2.47
CA ARG A 115 5.56 -21.47 2.90
C ARG A 115 5.01 -22.02 4.22
N MET A 116 4.09 -21.32 4.87
CA MET A 116 3.52 -21.75 6.14
C MET A 116 2.35 -22.72 5.92
N GLN A 117 2.26 -23.73 6.78
CA GLN A 117 1.11 -24.64 6.80
C GLN A 117 -0.14 -23.96 7.38
N HIS A 118 0.05 -23.09 8.36
CA HIS A 118 -1.02 -22.40 9.09
C HIS A 118 -0.70 -20.90 9.22
N PRO A 119 -0.86 -20.13 8.13
CA PRO A 119 -0.66 -18.68 8.18
C PRO A 119 -1.68 -18.02 9.11
N ASP A 120 -1.23 -17.09 9.94
CA ASP A 120 -2.11 -16.29 10.80
C ASP A 120 -2.79 -15.14 10.04
N THR A 121 -3.51 -14.28 10.74
CA THR A 121 -4.22 -13.15 10.12
C THR A 121 -3.31 -12.07 9.57
N ILE A 122 -2.11 -11.90 10.12
CA ILE A 122 -1.09 -10.98 9.62
C ILE A 122 -0.52 -11.53 8.31
N ASP A 123 -0.18 -12.82 8.29
CA ASP A 123 0.31 -13.53 7.10
C ASP A 123 -0.72 -13.47 5.96
N LEU A 124 -2.00 -13.74 6.25
CA LEU A 124 -3.09 -13.65 5.29
C LEU A 124 -3.26 -12.22 4.74
N ASN A 125 -3.12 -11.19 5.58
CA ASN A 125 -3.13 -9.80 5.13
C ASN A 125 -1.99 -9.52 4.14
N PHE A 126 -0.76 -10.00 4.42
CA PHE A 126 0.36 -9.85 3.48
C PHE A 126 0.13 -10.60 2.16
N LEU A 127 -0.41 -11.81 2.21
CA LEU A 127 -0.77 -12.57 1.01
C LEU A 127 -1.79 -11.82 0.15
N GLY A 128 -2.86 -11.29 0.77
CA GLY A 128 -3.87 -10.49 0.08
C GLY A 128 -3.30 -9.23 -0.57
N ARG A 129 -2.46 -8.48 0.17
CA ARG A 129 -1.80 -7.27 -0.34
C ARG A 129 -0.80 -7.57 -1.46
N ALA A 130 -0.08 -8.69 -1.37
CA ALA A 130 0.84 -9.12 -2.43
C ALA A 130 0.10 -9.45 -3.73
N CYS A 131 -1.09 -10.05 -3.64
CA CYS A 131 -1.96 -10.23 -4.81
C CYS A 131 -2.39 -8.89 -5.42
N LEU A 132 -2.80 -7.90 -4.62
CA LEU A 132 -3.13 -6.56 -5.11
C LEU A 132 -1.93 -5.87 -5.78
N ASN A 133 -0.73 -6.00 -5.22
CA ASN A 133 0.50 -5.41 -5.77
C ASN A 133 0.94 -6.02 -7.11
N LYS A 134 0.46 -7.23 -7.47
CA LYS A 134 0.72 -7.86 -8.77
C LYS A 134 -0.15 -7.29 -9.91
N GLY A 135 -1.11 -6.41 -9.59
CA GLY A 135 -1.94 -5.70 -10.54
C GLY A 135 -3.39 -6.20 -10.61
N THR A 136 -4.23 -5.40 -11.29
CA THR A 136 -5.68 -5.56 -11.36
C THR A 136 -6.09 -6.58 -12.42
N THR A 137 -5.85 -7.86 -12.14
CA THR A 137 -6.38 -8.99 -12.93
C THR A 137 -7.45 -9.72 -12.11
N ARG A 138 -8.40 -10.38 -12.79
CA ARG A 138 -9.45 -11.14 -12.11
C ARG A 138 -8.88 -12.19 -11.15
N GLU A 139 -7.85 -12.92 -11.58
CA GLU A 139 -7.16 -13.92 -10.75
C GLU A 139 -6.55 -13.29 -9.49
N ASN A 140 -5.81 -12.18 -9.62
CA ASN A 140 -5.20 -11.53 -8.47
C ASN A 140 -6.24 -11.00 -7.49
N LEU A 141 -7.32 -10.40 -8.00
CA LEU A 141 -8.41 -9.86 -7.18
C LEU A 141 -9.16 -10.97 -6.44
N ASP A 142 -9.49 -12.08 -7.11
CA ASP A 142 -10.18 -13.21 -6.48
C ASP A 142 -9.31 -13.86 -5.40
N ARG A 143 -8.01 -14.05 -5.65
CA ARG A 143 -7.05 -14.55 -4.64
C ARG A 143 -6.92 -13.59 -3.46
N ALA A 144 -6.77 -12.29 -3.72
CA ALA A 144 -6.70 -11.28 -2.68
C ALA A 144 -7.95 -11.30 -1.79
N ARG A 145 -9.13 -11.37 -2.42
CA ARG A 145 -10.42 -11.47 -1.74
C ARG A 145 -10.48 -12.66 -0.81
N GLY A 146 -10.04 -13.84 -1.28
CA GLY A 146 -10.04 -15.06 -0.48
C GLY A 146 -9.20 -14.94 0.78
N PHE A 147 -8.05 -14.28 0.72
CA PHE A 147 -7.22 -14.04 1.90
C PHE A 147 -7.87 -13.06 2.88
N PHE A 148 -8.33 -11.90 2.41
CA PHE A 148 -8.97 -10.91 3.29
C PHE A 148 -10.28 -11.41 3.89
N GLN A 149 -11.06 -12.21 3.15
CA GLN A 149 -12.26 -12.82 3.67
C GLN A 149 -11.95 -13.73 4.87
N ARG A 150 -10.94 -14.59 4.77
CA ARG A 150 -10.51 -15.45 5.89
C ARG A 150 -10.06 -14.64 7.11
N VAL A 151 -9.40 -13.50 6.90
CA VAL A 151 -9.08 -12.59 8.00
C VAL A 151 -10.34 -12.06 8.66
N LEU A 152 -11.31 -11.58 7.89
CA LEU A 152 -12.55 -11.00 8.43
C LEU A 152 -13.49 -12.04 9.08
N GLU A 153 -13.42 -13.30 8.67
CA GLU A 153 -14.10 -14.42 9.34
C GLU A 153 -13.58 -14.63 10.76
N LEU A 154 -12.27 -14.43 10.99
CA LEU A 154 -11.63 -14.56 12.30
C LEU A 154 -11.70 -13.25 13.11
N HIS A 155 -11.52 -12.11 12.44
CA HIS A 155 -11.43 -10.78 13.03
C HIS A 155 -12.25 -9.78 12.19
N PRO A 156 -13.57 -9.64 12.47
CA PRO A 156 -14.47 -8.80 11.66
C PRO A 156 -14.17 -7.29 11.66
N TYR A 157 -13.23 -6.85 12.50
CA TYR A 157 -12.82 -5.45 12.66
C TYR A 157 -11.35 -5.23 12.24
N ASP A 158 -10.72 -6.21 11.59
CA ASP A 158 -9.37 -6.05 11.07
C ASP A 158 -9.34 -4.97 9.97
N VAL A 159 -8.66 -3.86 10.26
CA VAL A 159 -8.63 -2.68 9.38
C VAL A 159 -7.95 -2.99 8.05
N GLY A 160 -6.86 -3.77 8.07
CA GLY A 160 -6.14 -4.15 6.86
C GLY A 160 -7.01 -4.96 5.90
N ALA A 161 -7.74 -5.94 6.42
CA ALA A 161 -8.63 -6.77 5.63
C ALA A 161 -9.90 -6.04 5.18
N LEU A 162 -10.46 -5.13 5.99
CA LEU A 162 -11.57 -4.26 5.56
C LEU A 162 -11.16 -3.40 4.36
N VAL A 163 -9.99 -2.77 4.42
CA VAL A 163 -9.45 -1.96 3.32
C VAL A 163 -9.09 -2.83 2.12
N GLY A 164 -8.53 -4.02 2.34
CA GLY A 164 -8.23 -4.99 1.31
C GLY A 164 -9.49 -5.42 0.53
N MET A 165 -10.56 -5.79 1.25
CA MET A 165 -11.86 -6.12 0.65
C MET A 165 -12.45 -4.95 -0.13
N ALA A 166 -12.45 -3.75 0.46
CA ALA A 166 -12.94 -2.56 -0.23
C ALA A 166 -12.16 -2.27 -1.52
N THR A 167 -10.84 -2.43 -1.49
CA THR A 167 -9.98 -2.23 -2.67
C THR A 167 -10.29 -3.26 -3.76
N VAL A 168 -10.51 -4.53 -3.38
CA VAL A 168 -10.89 -5.59 -4.32
C VAL A 168 -12.24 -5.32 -4.95
N ASP A 169 -13.28 -5.09 -4.15
CA ASP A 169 -14.65 -4.92 -4.65
C ASP A 169 -14.76 -3.64 -5.50
N ALA A 170 -14.08 -2.55 -5.10
CA ALA A 170 -14.00 -1.33 -5.91
C ALA A 170 -13.28 -1.57 -7.25
N SER A 171 -12.20 -2.35 -7.26
CA SER A 171 -11.45 -2.67 -8.48
C SER A 171 -12.25 -3.54 -9.43
N LEU A 172 -12.93 -4.58 -8.92
CA LEU A 172 -13.81 -5.45 -9.73
C LEU A 172 -14.92 -4.63 -10.41
N ALA A 173 -15.54 -3.72 -9.66
CA ALA A 173 -16.59 -2.85 -10.20
C ALA A 173 -16.03 -1.83 -11.22
N ALA A 174 -14.93 -1.15 -10.89
CA ALA A 174 -14.32 -0.14 -11.75
C ALA A 174 -13.80 -0.70 -13.08
N SER A 175 -13.34 -1.95 -13.07
CA SER A 175 -12.82 -2.64 -14.26
C SER A 175 -13.89 -3.46 -15.00
N PHE A 176 -15.17 -3.34 -14.63
CA PHE A 176 -16.28 -4.11 -15.23
C PHE A 176 -16.04 -5.63 -15.23
N MET A 177 -15.33 -6.13 -14.22
CA MET A 177 -15.01 -7.55 -14.07
C MET A 177 -16.08 -8.31 -13.29
N THR A 178 -17.26 -7.72 -13.08
CA THR A 178 -18.35 -8.33 -12.33
C THR A 178 -19.70 -7.75 -12.76
N ASP A 179 -20.73 -8.59 -12.73
CA ASP A 179 -22.10 -8.21 -13.09
C ASP A 179 -22.79 -7.42 -11.95
N ASP A 180 -22.36 -7.65 -10.71
CA ASP A 180 -22.91 -7.04 -9.48
C ASP A 180 -22.20 -5.74 -9.05
N GLY A 181 -21.62 -4.99 -10.00
CA GLY A 181 -20.74 -3.86 -9.70
C GLY A 181 -21.35 -2.78 -8.80
N ALA A 182 -22.67 -2.58 -8.82
CA ALA A 182 -23.36 -1.68 -7.89
C ALA A 182 -23.27 -2.17 -6.43
N ALA A 183 -23.53 -3.45 -6.20
CA ALA A 183 -23.46 -4.06 -4.87
C ALA A 183 -22.01 -4.08 -4.35
N ARG A 184 -21.04 -4.30 -5.24
CA ARG A 184 -19.61 -4.26 -4.90
C ARG A 184 -19.15 -2.88 -4.46
N LEU A 185 -19.56 -1.83 -5.17
CA LEU A 185 -19.25 -0.46 -4.76
C LEU A 185 -19.88 -0.11 -3.40
N ALA A 186 -21.13 -0.52 -3.17
CA ALA A 186 -21.79 -0.32 -1.86
C ALA A 186 -21.07 -1.07 -0.73
N ALA A 187 -20.64 -2.32 -0.97
CA ALA A 187 -19.86 -3.09 0.00
C ALA A 187 -18.48 -2.44 0.27
N ALA A 188 -17.81 -1.96 -0.77
CA ALA A 188 -16.53 -1.27 -0.65
C ALA A 188 -16.65 0.05 0.12
N GLU A 189 -17.72 0.82 -0.10
CA GLU A 189 -18.02 2.04 0.66
C GLU A 189 -18.23 1.72 2.14
N ALA A 190 -19.08 0.74 2.45
CA ALA A 190 -19.36 0.34 3.83
C ALA A 190 -18.10 -0.15 4.57
N ALA A 191 -17.28 -0.98 3.91
CA ALA A 191 -16.02 -1.46 4.47
C ALA A 191 -15.02 -0.32 4.68
N SER A 192 -14.93 0.65 3.75
CA SER A 192 -14.06 1.81 3.88
C SER A 192 -14.50 2.74 5.01
N ILE A 193 -15.80 3.01 5.15
CA ILE A 193 -16.35 3.80 6.26
C ILE A 193 -16.04 3.12 7.61
N LYS A 194 -16.21 1.80 7.69
CA LYS A 194 -15.87 1.03 8.89
C LYS A 194 -14.37 1.09 9.20
N ALA A 195 -13.50 0.98 8.19
CA ALA A 195 -12.07 1.09 8.38
C ALA A 195 -11.66 2.50 8.89
N VAL A 196 -12.25 3.57 8.32
CA VAL A 196 -12.01 4.95 8.77
C VAL A 196 -12.50 5.19 10.19
N SER A 197 -13.65 4.60 10.59
CA SER A 197 -14.14 4.76 11.96
C SER A 197 -13.27 4.04 12.99
N LEU A 198 -12.69 2.89 12.63
CA LEU A 198 -11.76 2.13 13.48
C LEU A 198 -10.37 2.76 13.55
N MET A 199 -9.89 3.31 12.43
CA MET A 199 -8.59 3.97 12.33
C MET A 199 -8.68 5.24 11.47
N PRO A 200 -9.02 6.39 12.09
CA PRO A 200 -9.23 7.65 11.35
C PRO A 200 -8.01 8.15 10.57
N SER A 201 -6.80 7.76 10.96
CA SER A 201 -5.54 8.10 10.28
C SER A 201 -5.17 7.15 9.13
N HIS A 202 -5.99 6.14 8.83
CA HIS A 202 -5.65 5.13 7.82
C HIS A 202 -5.76 5.68 6.39
N ALA A 203 -4.64 6.12 5.82
CA ALA A 203 -4.58 6.79 4.52
C ALA A 203 -5.25 6.01 3.38
N VAL A 204 -5.00 4.70 3.28
CA VAL A 204 -5.55 3.87 2.19
C VAL A 204 -7.07 3.70 2.32
N ALA A 205 -7.62 3.79 3.53
CA ALA A 205 -9.07 3.70 3.74
C ALA A 205 -9.77 4.94 3.18
N HIS A 206 -9.19 6.13 3.41
CA HIS A 206 -9.66 7.39 2.82
C HIS A 206 -9.53 7.40 1.30
N ILE A 207 -8.40 6.91 0.76
CA ILE A 207 -8.19 6.81 -0.69
C ILE A 207 -9.25 5.91 -1.32
N CYS A 208 -9.50 4.73 -0.73
CA CYS A 208 -10.50 3.80 -1.23
C CYS A 208 -11.91 4.40 -1.17
N LEU A 209 -12.28 5.03 -0.04
CA LEU A 209 -13.57 5.69 0.11
C LEU A 209 -13.79 6.78 -0.94
N GLY A 210 -12.81 7.68 -1.12
CA GLY A 210 -12.87 8.74 -2.12
C GLY A 210 -12.97 8.19 -3.55
N PHE A 211 -12.26 7.10 -3.85
CA PHE A 211 -12.34 6.42 -5.14
C PHE A 211 -13.75 5.83 -5.40
N VAL A 212 -14.33 5.16 -4.41
CA VAL A 212 -15.70 4.60 -4.50
C VAL A 212 -16.74 5.69 -4.68
N GLN A 213 -16.65 6.78 -3.91
CA GLN A 213 -17.53 7.95 -4.04
C GLN A 213 -17.44 8.59 -5.42
N MET A 214 -16.22 8.77 -5.94
CA MET A 214 -16.00 9.31 -7.28
C MET A 214 -16.68 8.46 -8.37
N ILE A 215 -16.58 7.13 -8.29
CA ILE A 215 -17.22 6.23 -9.27
C ILE A 215 -18.74 6.31 -9.15
N THR A 216 -19.26 6.26 -7.94
CA THR A 216 -20.69 6.26 -7.66
C THR A 216 -21.35 7.56 -8.11
N ASP A 217 -20.74 8.71 -7.82
CA ASP A 217 -21.19 10.03 -8.27
C ASP A 217 -21.16 10.19 -9.80
N ARG A 218 -20.14 9.66 -10.48
CA ARG A 218 -20.08 9.69 -11.94
C ARG A 218 -21.19 8.84 -12.54
N ARG A 219 -21.51 7.69 -11.93
CA ARG A 219 -22.59 6.81 -12.38
C ARG A 219 -23.96 7.47 -12.23
N THR A 220 -24.24 8.12 -11.10
CA THR A 220 -25.51 8.83 -10.90
C THR A 220 -25.66 9.99 -11.90
N LYS A 221 -24.60 10.76 -12.15
CA LYS A 221 -24.59 11.82 -13.16
C LYS A 221 -24.79 11.28 -14.58
N LEU A 222 -24.18 10.14 -14.93
CA LEU A 222 -24.38 9.50 -16.23
C LEU A 222 -25.83 9.07 -16.44
N LEU A 223 -26.44 8.43 -15.43
CA LEU A 223 -27.85 8.05 -15.47
C LEU A 223 -28.75 9.29 -15.60
N ALA A 224 -28.45 10.37 -14.90
CA ALA A 224 -29.20 11.63 -15.05
C ALA A 224 -29.06 12.24 -16.45
N ASN A 225 -27.85 12.24 -17.03
CA ASN A 225 -27.60 12.82 -18.36
C ASN A 225 -28.20 12.01 -19.49
N THR A 226 -28.00 10.68 -19.49
CA THR A 226 -28.71 9.77 -20.39
C THR A 226 -30.21 9.97 -20.21
N SER A 227 -30.66 10.21 -18.96
CA SER A 227 -32.08 10.40 -18.72
C SER A 227 -32.67 11.65 -19.37
N ARG A 228 -31.89 12.72 -19.34
CA ARG A 228 -32.24 13.99 -19.97
C ARG A 228 -32.18 13.87 -21.49
N HIS A 229 -31.17 13.17 -22.02
CA HIS A 229 -31.01 12.97 -23.47
C HIS A 229 -32.20 12.21 -24.06
N TRP A 230 -32.56 11.05 -23.53
CA TRP A 230 -33.69 10.27 -24.08
C TRP A 230 -35.04 10.99 -23.96
N ARG A 231 -35.26 11.78 -22.89
CA ARG A 231 -36.44 12.66 -22.81
C ARG A 231 -36.44 13.74 -23.89
N SER A 232 -35.28 14.27 -24.28
CA SER A 232 -35.18 15.30 -25.33
C SER A 232 -35.46 14.76 -26.74
N ILE A 233 -35.24 13.47 -26.98
CA ILE A 233 -35.49 12.80 -28.27
C ILE A 233 -36.79 11.97 -28.29
N GLY A 234 -37.64 12.10 -27.25
CA GLY A 234 -38.99 11.53 -27.22
C GLY A 234 -39.08 10.00 -27.06
N THR A 235 -38.00 9.30 -26.74
CA THR A 235 -37.92 7.83 -26.78
C THR A 235 -37.36 7.24 -25.48
N TRP A 236 -38.07 7.41 -24.35
CA TRP A 236 -37.70 6.71 -23.12
C TRP A 236 -38.06 5.22 -23.23
N PRO A 237 -37.10 4.27 -23.21
CA PRO A 237 -37.45 2.86 -23.12
C PRO A 237 -37.98 2.58 -21.71
N THR A 238 -39.25 2.24 -21.57
CA THR A 238 -39.77 1.63 -20.34
C THR A 238 -39.18 0.23 -20.22
N LEU A 239 -38.01 0.11 -19.60
CA LEU A 239 -37.51 -1.18 -19.13
C LEU A 239 -38.33 -1.55 -17.88
N THR A 240 -39.39 -2.32 -18.09
CA THR A 240 -40.02 -3.13 -17.05
C THR A 240 -39.03 -4.21 -16.61
N VAL A 241 -38.91 -4.32 -15.29
CA VAL A 241 -37.96 -5.13 -14.49
C VAL A 241 -37.91 -6.59 -14.92
#